data_AF-A0A8K2A8C7-F1
#
_entry.id   AF-A0A8K2A8C7-F1
#
_cell.length_a   1.000
_cell.length_b   1.000
_cell.length_c   1.000
_cell.angle_alpha   90.00
_cell.angle_beta   90.00
_cell.angle_gamma   90.00
#
_symmetry.space_group_name_H-M   'P 1'
#
loop_
_entity.id
_entity.type
_entity.pdbx_description
1 polymer ?
#
loop_
_entity_poly.entity_id
_entity_poly.type
_entity_poly.pdbx_seq_one_letter_code
_entity_poly.pdbx_strand_id
1 'polypeptide(L)' 'MQNFSLSFDNNQAERDLRMMKLKQKISGGFRSEDGSRQFCRIRGYLATLRKQRLNVFDALFNLFAGNSQSPLSQPE' A
#
# COMPACT_ATOMS: atom_id res chain seq x y z
N MET A 1 -0.62 12.57 -31.76
CA MET A 1 -1.07 11.16 -31.70
C MET A 1 -0.83 10.67 -30.28
N GLN A 2 -1.86 10.67 -29.43
CA GLN A 2 -1.75 10.07 -28.10
C GLN A 2 -1.82 8.55 -28.26
N ASN A 3 -0.74 7.87 -27.89
CA ASN A 3 -0.69 6.42 -27.95
C ASN A 3 -1.48 5.85 -26.77
N PHE A 4 -2.68 5.34 -27.04
CA PHE A 4 -3.56 4.66 -26.06
C PHE A 4 -3.18 3.19 -25.83
N SER A 5 -2.04 2.73 -26.36
CA SER A 5 -1.51 1.40 -26.08
C SER A 5 -0.99 1.33 -24.65
N LEU A 6 -1.91 1.14 -23.70
CA LEU A 6 -1.57 0.63 -22.38
C LEU A 6 -1.20 -0.84 -22.56
N SER A 7 0.07 -1.18 -22.34
CA SER A 7 0.50 -2.57 -22.30
C SER A 7 -0.36 -3.32 -21.27
N PHE A 8 -0.80 -4.55 -21.58
CA PHE A 8 -1.48 -5.47 -20.64
C PHE A 8 -0.55 -5.95 -19.51
N ASP A 9 0.46 -5.16 -19.17
CA ASP A 9 1.44 -5.48 -18.16
C ASP A 9 0.90 -5.22 -16.76
N ASN A 10 1.42 -6.06 -15.86
CA ASN A 10 1.32 -6.02 -14.40
C ASN A 10 1.54 -4.60 -13.86
N ASN A 11 0.49 -3.79 -13.87
CA ASN A 11 0.53 -2.37 -13.51
C ASN A 11 0.65 -2.22 -11.99
N GLN A 12 1.08 -1.05 -11.53
CA GLN A 12 1.35 -0.84 -10.10
C GLN A 12 0.10 -1.06 -9.23
N ALA A 13 -1.08 -0.69 -9.72
CA ALA A 13 -2.35 -0.89 -9.01
C ALA A 13 -2.65 -2.38 -8.80
N GLU A 14 -2.42 -3.21 -9.81
CA GLU A 14 -2.60 -4.66 -9.74
C GLU A 14 -1.63 -5.29 -8.73
N ARG A 15 -0.36 -4.86 -8.71
CA ARG A 15 0.64 -5.32 -7.72
C ARG A 15 0.23 -4.99 -6.29
N ASP A 16 -0.27 -3.78 -6.08
CA ASP A 16 -0.69 -3.31 -4.77
C ASP A 16 -1.88 -4.14 -4.24
N LEU A 17 -2.84 -4.48 -5.13
CA LEU A 17 -4.02 -5.30 -4.83
C LEU A 17 -3.72 -6.81 -4.70
N ARG A 18 -2.71 -7.33 -5.41
CA ARG A 18 -2.42 -8.78 -5.49
C ARG A 18 -2.26 -9.44 -4.11
N MET A 19 -1.64 -8.74 -3.16
CA MET A 19 -1.44 -9.28 -1.80
C MET A 19 -2.71 -9.30 -0.96
N MET A 20 -3.65 -8.38 -1.21
CA MET A 20 -4.96 -8.45 -0.58
C MET A 20 -5.71 -9.70 -1.05
N LYS A 21 -5.68 -9.96 -2.36
CA LYS A 21 -6.32 -11.14 -2.94
C LYS A 21 -5.64 -12.44 -2.50
N LEU A 22 -4.31 -12.44 -2.41
CA LEU A 22 -3.53 -13.55 -1.86
C LEU A 22 -3.96 -13.86 -0.42
N LYS A 23 -4.02 -12.85 0.46
CA LYS A 23 -4.45 -13.04 1.85
C LYS A 23 -5.87 -13.58 1.95
N GLN A 24 -6.77 -13.18 1.03
CA GLN A 24 -8.12 -13.73 0.98
C GLN A 24 -8.16 -15.19 0.48
N LYS A 25 -7.27 -15.58 -0.43
CA LYS A 25 -7.26 -16.90 -1.09
C LYS A 25 -6.71 -18.03 -0.21
N ILE A 26 -5.76 -17.73 0.67
CA ILE A 26 -5.11 -18.74 1.50
C ILE A 26 -6.00 -19.20 2.66
N SER A 27 -5.87 -20.46 3.07
CA SER A 27 -6.59 -21.01 4.23
C SER A 27 -6.32 -20.16 5.48
N GLY A 28 -7.38 -19.77 6.17
CA GLY A 28 -7.33 -18.88 7.34
C GLY A 28 -7.49 -17.38 7.06
N GLY A 29 -7.51 -16.96 5.79
CA GLY A 29 -7.64 -15.60 5.25
C GLY A 29 -7.82 -14.40 6.19
N PHE A 30 -8.83 -13.56 5.94
CA PHE A 30 -9.25 -12.50 6.87
C PHE A 30 -10.36 -13.06 7.78
N ARG A 31 -10.19 -12.94 9.10
CA ARG A 31 -11.15 -13.45 10.09
C ARG A 31 -12.18 -12.40 10.54
N SER A 32 -11.93 -11.14 10.22
CA SER A 32 -12.82 -10.02 10.51
C SER A 32 -12.61 -8.91 9.48
N GLU A 33 -13.63 -8.07 9.30
CA GLU A 33 -13.54 -6.88 8.47
C GLU A 33 -12.56 -5.85 9.06
N ASP A 34 -12.48 -5.78 10.40
CA ASP A 34 -11.52 -4.89 11.05
C ASP A 34 -10.07 -5.30 10.71
N GLY A 35 -9.76 -6.59 10.76
CA GLY A 35 -8.45 -7.10 10.38
C GLY A 35 -8.10 -6.84 8.90
N SER A 36 -9.10 -6.87 8.01
CA SER A 36 -8.87 -6.50 6.60
C SER A 36 -8.64 -5.00 6.44
N ARG A 37 -9.39 -4.15 7.15
CA ARG A 37 -9.16 -2.69 7.17
C ARG A 37 -7.77 -2.34 7.69
N GLN A 38 -7.35 -2.94 8.80
CA GLN A 38 -6.01 -2.73 9.36
C GLN A 38 -4.92 -3.14 8.36
N PHE A 39 -5.06 -4.31 7.73
CA PHE A 39 -4.14 -4.77 6.70
C PHE A 39 -4.03 -3.78 5.53
N CYS A 40 -5.17 -3.31 5.01
CA CYS A 40 -5.21 -2.30 3.95
C CYS A 40 -4.54 -1.00 4.35
N ARG A 41 -4.80 -0.52 5.58
CA ARG A 41 -4.26 0.75 6.09
C ARG A 41 -2.74 0.70 6.22
N ILE A 42 -2.20 -0.37 6.81
CA ILE A 42 -0.75 -0.56 6.95
C ILE A 42 -0.09 -0.61 5.57
N ARG A 43 -0.62 -1.44 4.67
CA ARG A 43 -0.08 -1.60 3.30
C ARG A 43 -0.15 -0.30 2.51
N GLY A 44 -1.27 0.43 2.61
CA GLY A 44 -1.48 1.71 1.96
C GLY A 44 -0.46 2.76 2.44
N TYR A 45 -0.28 2.89 3.76
CA TYR A 45 0.75 3.76 4.34
C TYR A 45 2.15 3.46 3.77
N LEU A 46 2.55 2.18 3.78
CA LEU A 46 3.85 1.76 3.25
C LEU A 46 3.99 1.98 1.73
N ALA A 47 2.91 1.84 0.97
CA ALA A 47 2.91 2.13 -0.46
C ALA A 47 3.08 3.64 -0.72
N THR A 48 2.41 4.48 0.05
CA THR A 48 2.53 5.94 -0.05
C THR A 48 3.94 6.41 0.27
N LEU A 49 4.56 5.91 1.36
CA LEU A 49 5.95 6.23 1.70
C LEU A 49 6.91 5.90 0.55
N ARG A 50 6.74 4.72 -0.07
CA ARG A 50 7.55 4.32 -1.24
C ARG A 50 7.34 5.23 -2.44
N LYS A 51 6.09 5.63 -2.73
CA LYS A 51 5.77 6.59 -3.81
C LYS A 51 6.42 7.95 -3.59
N GLN A 52 6.52 8.37 -2.33
CA GLN A 52 7.18 9.61 -1.91
C GLN A 52 8.71 9.51 -1.82
N ARG A 53 9.29 8.35 -2.21
CA ARG A 53 10.75 8.10 -2.12
C ARG A 53 11.30 8.20 -0.68
N LEU A 54 10.45 8.01 0.33
CA LEU A 54 10.86 8.01 1.74
C LEU A 54 11.41 6.64 2.16
N ASN A 55 12.37 6.65 3.08
CA ASN A 55 12.84 5.42 3.71
C ASN A 55 11.74 4.86 4.63
N VAL A 56 11.25 3.66 4.29
CA VAL A 56 10.18 2.98 5.01
C VAL A 56 10.60 2.62 6.44
N PHE A 57 11.87 2.24 6.64
CA PHE A 57 12.36 1.85 7.96
C PHE A 57 12.39 3.05 8.89
N ASP A 58 12.95 4.17 8.45
CA ASP A 58 13.02 5.41 9.23
C ASP A 58 11.62 5.94 9.55
N ALA A 59 10.69 5.85 8.59
CA ALA A 59 9.30 6.25 8.80
C ALA A 59 8.60 5.37 9.85
N LEU A 60 8.82 4.06 9.83
CA LEU A 60 8.28 3.15 10.84
C LEU A 60 8.92 3.41 12.22
N PHE A 61 10.23 3.62 12.27
CA PHE A 61 10.93 3.96 13.51
C PHE A 61 10.36 5.24 14.12
N ASN A 62 10.25 6.31 13.33
CA ASN A 62 9.69 7.58 13.76
C ASN A 62 8.21 7.47 14.19
N LEU A 63 7.43 6.63 13.50
CA LEU A 63 6.05 6.34 13.87
C LEU A 63 5.95 5.73 15.28
N PHE A 64 6.78 4.74 15.60
CA PHE A 64 6.79 4.12 16.93
C PHE A 64 7.46 5.00 18.00
N ALA A 65 8.37 5.89 17.61
CA ALA A 65 8.98 6.88 18.51
C ALA A 65 8.06 8.08 18.83
N GLY A 66 6.83 8.12 18.28
CA GLY A 66 5.86 9.21 18.49
C GLY A 66 6.05 10.44 17.59
N ASN A 67 7.10 10.44 16.76
CA ASN A 67 7.40 11.50 15.81
C ASN A 67 6.81 11.18 14.43
N SER A 68 5.50 10.94 14.39
CA SER A 68 4.82 10.49 13.17
C SER A 68 4.83 11.58 12.10
N GLN A 69 5.49 11.30 10.97
CA GLN A 69 5.29 12.08 9.75
C GLN A 69 4.15 11.46 8.95
N SER A 70 3.04 12.20 8.84
CA SER A 70 1.99 11.84 7.90
C SER A 70 2.56 11.92 6.48
N PRO A 71 2.37 10.90 5.62
CA PRO A 71 2.80 11.01 4.24
C PRO A 71 2.07 12.20 3.61
N LEU A 72 2.78 13.06 2.89
CA LEU A 72 2.21 14.23 2.23
C LEU A 72 1.01 13.79 1.38
N SER A 73 -0.17 14.36 1.60
CA SER A 73 -1.30 14.14 0.69
C SER A 73 -0.91 14.67 -0.68
N GLN A 74 -0.71 13.76 -1.65
CA GLN A 74 -0.44 14.18 -3.03
C GLN A 74 -1.72 14.86 -3.55
N PRO A 75 -1.63 16.06 -4.14
CA PRO A 75 -2.78 16.64 -4.83
C PRO A 75 -3.16 15.71 -6.01
N GLU A 76 -4.47 15.54 -6.22
CA GLU A 76 -5.01 14.81 -7.37
C GLU A 76 -4.70 15.51 -8.70
#